data_AF-A0A925LVA0-F1
#
_entry.id   AF-A0A925LVA0-F1
#
_cell.length_a   1.000
_cell.length_b   1.000
_cell.length_c   1.000
_cell.angle_alpha   90.00
_cell.angle_beta   90.00
_cell.angle_gamma   90.00
#
_symmetry.space_group_name_H-M   'P 1'
#
loop_
_entity.id
_entity.type
_entity.pdbx_description
1 polymer ?
#
loop_
_entity_poly.entity_id
_entity_poly.type
_entity_poly.pdbx_seq_one_letter_code
_entity_poly.pdbx_strand_id
1 'polypeptide(L)'
;MQTIETEVLFRPDSAALRFLPEGPYTLPDGRMSWVGIQHGADSTTGSINILNLVNGINESFALPGRPGFAFPTDQPGVFVTGLERSVGLFDTRSAKWSPFFFSVDANVSNTIINDAVVFEGNLIFGCKELEFKTKKAGLYLWRRRDQALIQLRSDQICSNGKAVVRNADGSLTLFDIDSPSKQIIRCRLDIEAGTVSDISVVVDLTSEDV
;
A
#
# COMPACT_ATOMS: atom_id res chain seq x y z
N MET A 1 25.34 -20.79 -9.59
CA MET A 1 24.88 -19.42 -9.29
C MET A 1 24.27 -18.87 -10.56
N GLN A 2 22.99 -18.54 -10.54
CA GLN A 2 22.35 -17.90 -11.70
C GLN A 2 22.68 -16.41 -11.64
N THR A 3 23.34 -15.89 -12.67
CA THR A 3 23.54 -14.44 -12.83
C THR A 3 22.29 -13.88 -13.50
N ILE A 4 21.70 -12.84 -12.90
CA ILE A 4 20.58 -12.08 -13.47
C ILE A 4 21.11 -10.66 -13.71
N GLU A 5 21.14 -10.25 -14.97
CA GLU A 5 21.46 -8.86 -15.33
C GLU A 5 20.21 -7.99 -15.16
N THR A 6 20.38 -6.81 -14.57
CA THR A 6 19.30 -5.83 -14.35
C THR A 6 19.72 -4.46 -14.87
N GLU A 7 18.74 -3.70 -15.36
CA GLU A 7 18.93 -2.31 -15.79
C GLU A 7 17.85 -1.40 -15.22
N VAL A 8 18.12 -0.10 -15.17
CA VAL A 8 17.15 0.89 -14.72
C VAL A 8 16.09 1.07 -15.80
N LEU A 9 14.89 0.55 -15.55
CA LEU A 9 13.76 0.65 -16.48
C LEU A 9 13.27 2.09 -16.64
N PHE A 10 13.19 2.84 -15.55
CA PHE A 10 12.69 4.21 -15.54
C PHE A 10 13.24 4.99 -14.35
N ARG A 11 13.55 6.26 -14.57
CA ARG A 11 13.90 7.23 -13.53
C ARG A 11 13.11 8.51 -13.79
N PRO A 12 12.19 8.92 -12.90
CA PRO A 12 11.50 10.20 -13.05
C PRO A 12 12.49 11.35 -13.15
N ASP A 13 12.22 12.34 -14.01
CA ASP A 13 13.11 13.50 -14.21
C ASP A 13 13.14 14.44 -13.00
N SER A 14 12.02 14.57 -12.30
CA SER A 14 11.91 15.49 -11.15
C SER A 14 12.37 14.85 -9.85
N ALA A 15 13.06 15.62 -9.00
CA ALA A 15 13.41 15.18 -7.65
C ALA A 15 12.17 14.91 -6.80
N ALA A 16 11.09 15.65 -7.04
CA ALA A 16 9.79 15.49 -6.39
C ALA A 16 9.24 14.06 -6.56
N LEU A 17 9.21 13.55 -7.79
CA LEU A 17 8.73 12.20 -8.08
C LEU A 17 9.66 11.09 -7.60
N ARG A 18 10.94 11.41 -7.38
CA ARG A 18 11.95 10.49 -6.82
C ARG A 18 11.98 10.48 -5.30
N PHE A 19 11.25 11.37 -4.63
CA PHE A 19 11.36 11.54 -3.18
C PHE A 19 10.86 10.31 -2.41
N LEU A 20 9.65 9.84 -2.69
CA LEU A 20 9.08 8.64 -2.07
C LEU A 20 8.14 7.89 -3.03
N PRO A 21 8.68 7.26 -4.10
CA PRO A 21 7.93 6.42 -5.03
C PRO A 21 7.62 5.05 -4.41
N GLU A 22 6.38 4.58 -4.50
CA GLU A 22 5.93 3.33 -3.88
C GLU A 22 4.83 2.63 -4.67
N GLY A 23 4.55 1.38 -4.30
CA GLY A 23 3.37 0.61 -4.72
C GLY A 23 3.22 0.42 -6.25
N PRO A 24 4.24 -0.08 -6.97
CA PRO A 24 4.10 -0.38 -8.39
C PRO A 24 3.03 -1.45 -8.60
N TYR A 25 2.14 -1.21 -9.57
CA TYR A 25 1.07 -2.13 -9.93
C TYR A 25 0.95 -2.25 -11.45
N THR A 26 0.86 -3.49 -11.93
CA THR A 26 0.77 -3.76 -13.37
C THR A 26 -0.61 -3.36 -13.89
N LEU A 27 -0.63 -2.66 -15.02
CA LEU A 27 -1.84 -2.32 -15.78
C LEU A 27 -1.82 -3.03 -17.14
N PRO A 28 -2.98 -3.13 -17.82
CA PRO A 28 -3.03 -3.62 -19.20
C PRO A 28 -2.16 -2.79 -20.16
N ASP A 29 -1.85 -3.39 -21.31
CA ASP A 29 -1.20 -2.74 -22.45
C ASP A 29 0.23 -2.23 -22.18
N GLY A 30 0.98 -2.95 -21.34
CA GLY A 30 2.37 -2.60 -21.02
C GLY A 30 2.47 -1.32 -20.20
N ARG A 31 1.50 -1.06 -19.33
CA ARG A 31 1.52 0.09 -18.41
C ARG A 31 1.71 -0.36 -16.97
N MET A 32 2.16 0.55 -16.13
CA MET A 32 2.30 0.34 -14.70
C MET A 32 1.88 1.61 -13.97
N SER A 33 1.06 1.48 -12.92
CA SER A 33 0.82 2.57 -11.99
C SER A 33 1.76 2.50 -10.80
N TRP A 34 2.05 3.63 -10.20
CA TRP A 34 2.76 3.73 -8.92
C TRP A 34 2.35 5.03 -8.23
N VAL A 35 2.60 5.15 -6.93
CA VAL A 35 2.27 6.38 -6.18
C VAL A 35 3.54 7.12 -5.78
N GLY A 36 3.53 8.45 -5.93
CA GLY A 36 4.46 9.28 -5.18
C GLY A 36 3.77 9.64 -3.87
N ILE A 37 4.19 9.04 -2.75
CA ILE A 37 3.53 9.26 -1.45
C ILE A 37 3.57 10.75 -1.10
N GLN A 38 4.75 11.37 -1.26
CA GLN A 38 4.93 12.81 -1.06
C GLN A 38 6.05 13.32 -1.97
N HIS A 39 5.96 14.59 -2.37
CA HIS A 39 6.88 15.21 -3.36
C HIS A 39 8.05 15.98 -2.72
N GLY A 40 8.29 15.77 -1.44
CA GLY A 40 9.34 16.41 -0.64
C GLY A 40 9.13 16.14 0.85
N ALA A 41 10.10 16.53 1.69
CA ALA A 41 10.08 16.25 3.13
C ALA A 41 8.83 16.83 3.84
N ASP A 42 8.48 18.07 3.50
CA ASP A 42 7.34 18.78 4.12
C ASP A 42 6.05 18.70 3.28
N SER A 43 6.05 17.91 2.20
CA SER A 43 4.91 17.80 1.30
C SER A 43 3.78 16.99 1.95
N THR A 44 2.59 17.56 1.96
CA THR A 44 1.36 16.93 2.45
C THR A 44 0.50 16.36 1.32
N THR A 45 1.03 16.33 0.10
CA THR A 45 0.34 15.84 -1.09
C THR A 45 1.25 14.92 -1.88
N GLY A 46 0.63 14.05 -2.68
CA GLY A 46 1.34 13.14 -3.56
C GLY A 46 0.67 13.01 -4.92
N SER A 47 0.95 11.91 -5.61
CA SER A 47 0.41 11.67 -6.94
C SER A 47 0.17 10.19 -7.22
N ILE A 48 -0.77 9.91 -8.11
CA ILE A 48 -0.79 8.66 -8.88
C ILE A 48 0.00 8.90 -10.15
N ASN A 49 0.84 7.96 -10.53
CA ASN A 49 1.64 8.02 -11.75
C ASN A 49 1.33 6.80 -12.61
N ILE A 50 1.33 6.98 -13.93
CA ILE A 50 1.13 5.90 -14.90
C ILE A 50 2.29 5.95 -15.89
N LEU A 51 3.14 4.92 -15.85
CA LEU A 51 4.25 4.73 -16.77
C LEU A 51 3.82 3.80 -17.90
N ASN A 52 4.02 4.23 -19.14
CA ASN A 52 3.95 3.38 -20.31
C ASN A 52 5.33 2.76 -20.56
N LEU A 53 5.43 1.43 -20.39
CA LEU A 53 6.69 0.69 -20.49
C LEU A 53 7.18 0.56 -21.94
N VAL A 54 6.33 0.81 -22.93
CA VAL A 54 6.69 0.73 -24.36
C VAL A 54 7.45 1.97 -24.82
N ASN A 55 7.06 3.15 -24.34
CA ASN A 55 7.65 4.42 -24.79
C ASN A 55 8.30 5.26 -23.67
N GLY A 56 8.25 4.80 -22.42
CA GLY A 56 8.84 5.48 -21.27
C GLY A 56 8.11 6.73 -20.80
N ILE A 57 6.93 7.04 -21.35
CA ILE A 57 6.16 8.22 -20.96
C ILE A 57 5.49 7.97 -19.60
N ASN A 58 5.73 8.86 -18.64
CA ASN A 58 5.10 8.84 -17.33
C ASN A 58 4.13 10.02 -17.16
N GLU A 59 2.85 9.70 -17.02
CA GLU A 59 1.81 10.65 -16.66
C GLU A 59 1.70 10.75 -15.13
N SER A 60 1.43 11.95 -14.61
CA SER A 60 1.34 12.20 -13.17
C SER A 60 0.07 12.98 -12.83
N PHE A 61 -0.68 12.48 -11.85
CA PHE A 61 -1.96 13.01 -11.42
C PHE A 61 -1.88 13.41 -9.95
N ALA A 62 -1.94 14.70 -9.67
CA ALA A 62 -1.86 15.22 -8.30
C ALA A 62 -3.05 14.78 -7.46
N LEU A 63 -2.79 14.44 -6.21
CA LEU A 63 -3.79 14.08 -5.21
C LEU A 63 -3.88 15.16 -4.13
N PRO A 64 -5.05 15.36 -3.50
CA PRO A 64 -5.22 16.34 -2.43
C PRO A 64 -4.62 15.90 -1.08
N GLY A 65 -3.88 14.79 -1.05
CA GLY A 65 -3.21 14.23 0.13
C GLY A 65 -2.14 13.23 -0.28
N ARG A 66 -1.53 12.56 0.70
CA ARG A 66 -0.49 11.54 0.48
C ARG A 66 -1.13 10.16 0.23
N PRO A 67 -0.95 9.57 -0.95
CA PRO A 67 -1.38 8.20 -1.20
C PRO A 67 -0.47 7.21 -0.51
N GLY A 68 -1.04 6.13 0.02
CA GLY A 68 -0.29 4.95 0.41
C GLY A 68 -0.24 3.88 -0.70
N PHE A 69 -1.34 3.74 -1.45
CA PHE A 69 -1.48 2.79 -2.55
C PHE A 69 -2.48 3.30 -3.59
N ALA A 70 -2.45 2.73 -4.80
CA ALA A 70 -3.49 2.94 -5.81
C ALA A 70 -3.68 1.67 -6.67
N PHE A 71 -4.87 1.08 -6.62
CA PHE A 71 -5.23 -0.10 -7.43
C PHE A 71 -6.23 0.26 -8.52
N PRO A 72 -6.07 -0.22 -9.75
CA PRO A 72 -7.02 0.05 -10.82
C PRO A 72 -8.37 -0.61 -10.54
N THR A 73 -9.44 0.02 -11.00
CA THR A 73 -10.78 -0.59 -11.06
C THR A 73 -11.06 -1.12 -12.46
N ASP A 74 -12.26 -1.68 -12.65
CA ASP A 74 -12.80 -2.02 -13.98
C ASP A 74 -13.19 -0.77 -14.79
N GLN A 75 -13.21 0.42 -14.19
CA GLN A 75 -13.44 1.68 -14.88
C GLN A 75 -12.12 2.33 -15.30
N PRO A 76 -11.91 2.60 -16.60
CA PRO A 76 -10.68 3.22 -17.08
C PRO A 76 -10.38 4.56 -16.40
N GLY A 77 -9.16 4.69 -15.87
CA GLY A 77 -8.68 5.89 -15.20
C GLY A 77 -9.19 6.08 -13.77
N VAL A 78 -9.94 5.13 -13.21
CA VAL A 78 -10.44 5.17 -11.84
C VAL A 78 -9.67 4.18 -10.96
N PHE A 79 -9.13 4.69 -9.86
CA PHE A 79 -8.32 3.93 -8.92
C PHE A 79 -8.96 3.89 -7.53
N VAL A 80 -8.90 2.74 -6.87
CA VAL A 80 -9.09 2.65 -5.42
C VAL A 80 -7.78 3.08 -4.76
N THR A 81 -7.84 4.12 -3.94
CA THR A 81 -6.65 4.76 -3.37
C THR A 81 -6.82 4.91 -1.87
N GLY A 82 -5.78 4.54 -1.11
CA GLY A 82 -5.66 4.93 0.29
C GLY A 82 -4.99 6.29 0.36
N LEU A 83 -5.71 7.31 0.84
CA LEU A 83 -5.27 8.70 0.88
C LEU A 83 -5.36 9.22 2.31
N GLU A 84 -4.22 9.63 2.87
CA GLU A 84 -4.10 10.01 4.28
C GLU A 84 -4.71 8.94 5.20
N ARG A 85 -5.92 9.17 5.73
CA ARG A 85 -6.63 8.26 6.66
C ARG A 85 -8.00 7.86 6.14
N SER A 86 -8.13 7.81 4.83
CA SER A 86 -9.37 7.50 4.12
C SER A 86 -9.08 6.63 2.90
N VAL A 87 -10.09 5.88 2.45
CA VAL A 87 -10.03 5.13 1.20
C VAL A 87 -11.21 5.54 0.32
N GLY A 88 -10.94 5.62 -0.97
CA GLY A 88 -11.83 6.24 -1.93
C GLY A 88 -11.48 5.89 -3.35
N LEU A 89 -12.26 6.47 -4.26
CA LEU A 89 -12.00 6.44 -5.68
C LEU A 89 -11.34 7.75 -6.12
N PHE A 90 -10.29 7.64 -6.94
CA PHE A 90 -9.73 8.77 -7.65
C PHE A 90 -9.89 8.58 -9.17
N ASP A 91 -10.52 9.55 -9.84
CA ASP A 91 -10.64 9.57 -11.30
C ASP A 91 -9.60 10.51 -11.93
N THR A 92 -8.64 9.93 -12.62
CA THR A 92 -7.54 10.63 -13.30
C THR A 92 -7.99 11.59 -14.41
N ARG A 93 -9.19 11.40 -14.99
CA ARG A 93 -9.71 12.25 -16.08
C ARG A 93 -10.33 13.53 -15.55
N SER A 94 -10.95 13.46 -14.37
CA SER A 94 -11.62 14.61 -13.72
C SER A 94 -10.85 15.17 -12.52
N ALA A 95 -9.75 14.51 -12.13
CA ALA A 95 -9.00 14.77 -10.89
C ALA A 95 -9.89 14.74 -9.62
N LYS A 96 -10.99 13.97 -9.65
CA LYS A 96 -11.96 13.92 -8.56
C LYS A 96 -11.61 12.82 -7.57
N TRP A 97 -11.48 13.20 -6.30
CA TRP A 97 -11.42 12.30 -5.15
C TRP A 97 -12.82 12.06 -4.57
N SER A 98 -13.19 10.80 -4.36
CA SER A 98 -14.50 10.37 -3.84
C SER A 98 -14.30 9.30 -2.75
N PRO A 99 -14.11 9.69 -1.49
CA PRO A 99 -13.93 8.76 -0.36
C PRO A 99 -15.20 7.96 -0.09
N PHE A 100 -15.06 6.68 0.26
CA PHE A 100 -16.18 5.82 0.69
C PHE A 100 -16.04 5.32 2.13
N PHE A 101 -14.87 5.44 2.76
CA PHE A 101 -14.75 5.42 4.22
C PHE A 101 -13.60 6.30 4.72
N PHE A 102 -13.71 6.70 5.98
CA PHE A 102 -12.83 7.66 6.65
C PHE A 102 -12.36 7.14 8.00
N SER A 103 -11.56 7.94 8.69
CA SER A 103 -11.19 7.73 10.10
C SER A 103 -10.44 6.43 10.34
N VAL A 104 -9.66 5.97 9.35
CA VAL A 104 -8.64 4.94 9.60
C VAL A 104 -7.74 5.43 10.74
N ASP A 105 -7.37 4.52 11.65
CA ASP A 105 -6.59 4.84 12.85
C ASP A 105 -7.26 5.84 13.82
N ALA A 106 -8.59 6.07 13.78
CA ALA A 106 -9.29 7.15 14.52
C ALA A 106 -8.83 7.40 15.97
N ASN A 107 -8.43 6.33 16.67
CA ASN A 107 -8.03 6.35 18.07
C ASN A 107 -6.57 6.79 18.31
N VAL A 108 -5.78 6.97 17.25
CA VAL A 108 -4.39 7.43 17.31
C VAL A 108 -4.18 8.60 16.35
N SER A 109 -3.22 9.46 16.67
CA SER A 109 -2.82 10.60 15.84
C SER A 109 -1.50 10.33 15.12
N ASN A 110 -1.17 11.20 14.16
CA ASN A 110 0.11 11.19 13.45
C ASN A 110 0.38 9.89 12.66
N THR A 111 -0.67 9.35 12.04
CA THR A 111 -0.58 8.20 11.15
C THR A 111 -1.23 8.47 9.81
N ILE A 112 -0.76 7.78 8.77
CA ILE A 112 -1.40 7.72 7.45
C ILE A 112 -1.35 6.30 6.92
N ILE A 113 -2.23 5.97 5.99
CA ILE A 113 -2.18 4.75 5.20
C ILE A 113 -0.86 4.71 4.43
N ASN A 114 -0.21 3.54 4.43
CA ASN A 114 0.99 3.26 3.67
C ASN A 114 0.66 2.14 2.66
N ASP A 115 1.18 0.93 2.82
CA ASP A 115 1.03 -0.07 1.76
C ASP A 115 -0.21 -0.97 1.94
N ALA A 116 -0.64 -1.60 0.85
CA ALA A 116 -1.82 -2.46 0.79
C ALA A 116 -1.68 -3.62 -0.20
N VAL A 117 -2.61 -4.57 -0.10
CA VAL A 117 -2.81 -5.64 -1.08
C VAL A 117 -4.30 -5.85 -1.31
N VAL A 118 -4.68 -6.08 -2.57
CA VAL A 118 -6.03 -6.54 -2.94
C VAL A 118 -6.04 -8.06 -2.93
N PHE A 119 -7.03 -8.65 -2.26
CA PHE A 119 -7.26 -10.09 -2.30
C PHE A 119 -8.75 -10.39 -2.41
N GLU A 120 -9.16 -11.00 -3.52
CA GLU A 120 -10.55 -11.41 -3.80
C GLU A 120 -11.57 -10.26 -3.62
N GLY A 121 -11.17 -9.06 -4.04
CA GLY A 121 -11.97 -7.84 -3.94
C GLY A 121 -11.96 -7.17 -2.56
N ASN A 122 -11.32 -7.76 -1.55
CA ASN A 122 -11.06 -7.12 -0.26
C ASN A 122 -9.75 -6.32 -0.31
N LEU A 123 -9.61 -5.37 0.61
CA LEU A 123 -8.36 -4.64 0.81
C LEU A 123 -7.77 -5.02 2.16
N ILE A 124 -6.50 -5.39 2.17
CA ILE A 124 -5.70 -5.51 3.40
C ILE A 124 -4.65 -4.41 3.31
N PHE A 125 -4.68 -3.46 4.23
CA PHE A 125 -3.80 -2.29 4.17
C PHE A 125 -3.36 -1.91 5.57
N GLY A 126 -2.21 -1.27 5.66
CA GLY A 126 -1.71 -0.81 6.95
C GLY A 126 -1.31 0.66 6.92
N CYS A 127 -1.14 1.20 8.11
CA CYS A 127 -0.73 2.56 8.33
C CYS A 127 0.75 2.65 8.70
N LYS A 128 1.29 3.86 8.63
CA LYS A 128 2.56 4.23 9.22
C LYS A 128 2.42 5.42 10.15
N GLU A 129 3.25 5.43 11.17
CA GLU A 129 3.47 6.52 12.10
C GLU A 129 4.51 7.47 11.50
N LEU A 130 4.16 8.76 11.41
CA LEU A 130 4.98 9.70 10.64
C LEU A 130 6.34 9.99 11.28
N GLU A 131 6.51 9.76 12.58
CA GLU A 131 7.80 9.91 13.28
C GLU A 131 8.58 8.60 13.43
N PHE A 132 7.98 7.46 13.08
CA PHE A 132 8.55 6.12 13.23
C PHE A 132 9.00 5.78 14.66
N LYS A 133 8.35 6.34 15.69
CA LYS A 133 8.77 6.17 17.10
C LYS A 133 7.91 5.22 17.92
N THR A 134 6.64 5.06 17.54
CA THR A 134 5.66 4.37 18.38
C THR A 134 4.88 3.32 17.62
N LYS A 135 4.71 2.15 18.24
CA LYS A 135 3.90 1.03 17.74
C LYS A 135 2.42 1.31 17.97
N LYS A 136 1.79 2.08 17.08
CA LYS A 136 0.40 2.51 17.22
C LYS A 136 -0.40 2.49 15.91
N ALA A 137 0.28 2.35 14.77
CA ALA A 137 -0.38 2.29 13.47
C ALA A 137 -1.13 0.98 13.32
N GLY A 138 -2.29 1.04 12.65
CA GLY A 138 -3.13 -0.14 12.43
C GLY A 138 -2.78 -0.94 11.18
N LEU A 139 -3.12 -2.22 11.21
CA LEU A 139 -3.35 -3.07 10.04
C LEU A 139 -4.85 -3.32 9.93
N TYR A 140 -5.39 -3.19 8.73
CA TYR A 140 -6.83 -3.18 8.47
C TYR A 140 -7.23 -4.13 7.36
N LEU A 141 -8.42 -4.70 7.50
CA LEU A 141 -9.20 -5.33 6.44
C LEU A 141 -10.37 -4.40 6.12
N TRP A 142 -10.50 -3.98 4.86
CA TRP A 142 -11.80 -3.56 4.34
C TRP A 142 -12.42 -4.73 3.58
N ARG A 143 -13.52 -5.25 4.15
CA ARG A 143 -14.21 -6.42 3.63
C ARG A 143 -15.31 -6.00 2.68
N ARG A 144 -15.22 -6.44 1.43
CA ARG A 144 -16.09 -5.94 0.35
C ARG A 144 -17.56 -6.30 0.55
N ARG A 145 -17.85 -7.50 1.06
CA ARG A 145 -19.23 -8.04 1.10
C ARG A 145 -20.20 -7.19 1.93
N ASP A 146 -19.70 -6.57 3.00
CA ASP A 146 -20.46 -5.78 3.97
C ASP A 146 -19.85 -4.39 4.20
N GLN A 147 -18.81 -4.05 3.44
CA GLN A 147 -18.06 -2.80 3.51
C GLN A 147 -17.48 -2.51 4.91
N ALA A 148 -17.27 -3.55 5.72
CA ALA A 148 -16.76 -3.41 7.07
C ALA A 148 -15.27 -3.06 7.07
N LEU A 149 -14.92 -1.99 7.79
CA LEU A 149 -13.53 -1.67 8.12
C LEU A 149 -13.17 -2.31 9.47
N ILE A 150 -12.27 -3.29 9.45
CA ILE A 150 -11.92 -4.11 10.60
C ILE A 150 -10.44 -3.93 10.90
N GLN A 151 -10.10 -3.53 12.13
CA GLN A 151 -8.71 -3.46 12.57
C GLN A 151 -8.22 -4.86 12.91
N LEU A 152 -7.24 -5.36 12.15
CA LEU A 152 -6.59 -6.64 12.36
C LEU A 152 -5.49 -6.55 13.43
N ARG A 153 -4.76 -5.42 13.46
CA ARG A 153 -3.70 -5.12 14.44
C ARG A 153 -3.64 -3.63 14.75
N SER A 154 -3.04 -3.27 15.87
CA SER A 154 -2.87 -1.88 16.34
C SER A 154 -1.47 -1.57 16.87
N ASP A 155 -0.47 -2.36 16.47
CA ASP A 155 0.87 -2.38 17.04
C ASP A 155 1.98 -2.17 15.99
N GLN A 156 1.65 -1.59 14.84
CA GLN A 156 2.60 -1.34 13.74
C GLN A 156 3.32 0.01 13.92
N ILE A 157 4.52 0.14 13.32
CA ILE A 157 5.17 1.45 13.12
C ILE A 157 5.03 1.89 11.67
N CYS A 158 5.38 1.05 10.70
CA CYS A 158 5.27 1.32 9.28
C CYS A 158 4.92 0.04 8.53
N SER A 159 3.63 -0.20 8.35
CA SER A 159 3.15 -1.36 7.61
C SER A 159 3.44 -1.17 6.11
N ASN A 160 4.24 -2.06 5.56
CA ASN A 160 4.81 -2.02 4.22
C ASN A 160 4.39 -3.28 3.43
N GLY A 161 5.24 -3.81 2.55
CA GLY A 161 4.96 -4.95 1.68
C GLY A 161 4.09 -6.06 2.29
N LYS A 162 3.05 -6.46 1.55
CA LYS A 162 2.10 -7.51 1.97
C LYS A 162 1.89 -8.53 0.86
N ALA A 163 1.63 -9.77 1.24
CA ALA A 163 1.17 -10.80 0.31
C ALA A 163 0.14 -11.70 0.98
N VAL A 164 -0.89 -12.09 0.23
CA VAL A 164 -1.87 -13.08 0.69
C VAL A 164 -1.72 -14.33 -0.17
N VAL A 165 -1.53 -15.48 0.48
CA VAL A 165 -1.40 -16.79 -0.17
C VAL A 165 -2.56 -17.67 0.27
N ARG A 166 -3.23 -18.30 -0.71
CA ARG A 166 -4.18 -19.38 -0.45
C ARG A 166 -3.43 -20.70 -0.35
N ASN A 167 -3.52 -21.34 0.80
CA ASN A 167 -2.93 -22.64 1.06
C ASN A 167 -3.74 -23.76 0.38
N ALA A 168 -3.15 -24.95 0.27
CA ALA A 168 -3.80 -26.11 -0.35
C ALA A 168 -5.08 -26.56 0.39
N ASP A 169 -5.18 -26.28 1.69
CA ASP A 169 -6.37 -26.55 2.52
C ASP A 169 -7.44 -25.44 2.45
N GLY A 170 -7.21 -24.43 1.61
CA GLY A 170 -8.10 -23.28 1.44
C GLY A 170 -7.94 -22.16 2.48
N SER A 171 -7.14 -22.37 3.53
CA SER A 171 -6.81 -21.31 4.49
C SER A 171 -6.00 -20.20 3.83
N LEU A 172 -6.03 -19.00 4.42
CA LEU A 172 -5.25 -17.86 3.93
C LEU A 172 -4.09 -17.58 4.86
N THR A 173 -2.92 -17.30 4.28
CA THR A 173 -1.76 -16.77 4.97
C THR A 173 -1.50 -15.35 4.49
N LEU A 174 -1.44 -14.41 5.43
CA LEU A 174 -0.97 -13.05 5.19
C LEU A 174 0.51 -12.98 5.59
N PHE A 175 1.35 -12.57 4.65
CA PHE A 175 2.70 -12.08 4.92
C PHE A 175 2.63 -10.56 5.06
N ASP A 176 3.25 -10.04 6.11
CA ASP A 176 3.21 -8.62 6.47
C ASP A 176 4.60 -8.16 6.92
N ILE A 177 4.94 -6.92 6.55
CA ILE A 177 6.21 -6.28 6.87
C ILE A 177 5.91 -5.01 7.65
N ASP A 178 6.40 -4.94 8.88
CA ASP A 178 6.53 -3.69 9.63
C ASP A 178 7.98 -3.22 9.51
N SER A 179 8.29 -2.25 8.64
CA SER A 179 9.69 -2.00 8.21
C SER A 179 10.69 -1.84 9.36
N PRO A 180 10.41 -1.10 10.44
CA PRO A 180 11.35 -0.94 11.55
C PRO A 180 11.59 -2.22 12.37
N SER A 181 10.74 -3.24 12.23
CA SER A 181 10.95 -4.53 12.89
C SER A 181 12.09 -5.34 12.28
N LYS A 182 12.50 -5.03 11.03
CA LYS A 182 13.44 -5.84 10.23
C LYS A 182 13.00 -7.31 10.11
N GLN A 183 11.71 -7.58 10.22
CA GLN A 183 11.14 -8.93 10.15
C GLN A 183 10.05 -9.00 9.10
N ILE A 184 9.95 -10.17 8.45
CA ILE A 184 8.75 -10.57 7.71
C ILE A 184 8.02 -11.57 8.57
N ILE A 185 6.76 -11.31 8.86
CA ILE A 185 5.90 -12.25 9.55
C ILE A 185 4.98 -12.97 8.56
N ARG A 186 4.50 -14.14 8.97
CA ARG A 186 3.29 -14.74 8.42
C ARG A 186 2.26 -14.87 9.53
N CYS A 187 0.99 -14.75 9.18
CA CYS A 187 -0.13 -15.05 10.06
C CYS A 187 -1.26 -15.69 9.26
N ARG A 188 -2.12 -16.45 9.94
CA ARG A 188 -3.38 -16.91 9.36
C ARG A 188 -4.31 -15.71 9.23
N LEU A 189 -4.87 -15.50 8.05
CA LEU A 189 -5.88 -14.48 7.78
C LEU A 189 -7.26 -15.15 7.70
N ASP A 190 -8.21 -14.64 8.48
CA ASP A 190 -9.62 -15.01 8.36
C ASP A 190 -10.42 -13.76 7.96
N ILE A 191 -10.78 -13.67 6.67
CA ILE A 191 -11.56 -12.55 6.14
C ILE A 191 -12.98 -12.56 6.71
N GLU A 192 -13.55 -13.74 6.97
CA GLU A 192 -14.92 -13.90 7.43
C GLU A 192 -15.06 -13.52 8.91
N ALA A 193 -14.11 -13.92 9.74
CA ALA A 193 -14.02 -13.50 11.13
C ALA A 193 -13.44 -12.09 11.28
N GLY A 194 -12.68 -11.60 10.29
CA GLY A 194 -11.99 -10.32 10.36
C GLY A 194 -10.81 -10.35 11.35
N THR A 195 -10.03 -11.43 11.35
CA THR A 195 -8.97 -11.65 12.32
C THR A 195 -7.67 -12.11 11.66
N VAL A 196 -6.58 -11.93 12.39
CA VAL A 196 -5.30 -12.61 12.14
C VAL A 196 -4.89 -13.42 13.36
N SER A 197 -4.32 -14.59 13.14
CA SER A 197 -3.84 -15.49 14.21
C SER A 197 -2.52 -16.16 13.82
N ASP A 198 -1.94 -16.94 14.74
CA ASP A 198 -0.78 -17.81 14.47
C ASP A 198 0.42 -17.05 13.87
N ILE A 199 0.69 -15.86 14.43
CA ILE A 199 1.77 -14.98 13.96
C ILE A 199 3.12 -15.66 14.24
N SER A 200 3.95 -15.76 13.20
CA SER A 200 5.33 -16.25 13.31
C SER A 200 6.25 -15.47 12.38
N VAL A 201 7.48 -15.23 12.82
CA VAL A 201 8.55 -14.64 11.97
C VAL A 201 9.02 -15.69 10.97
N VAL A 202 9.12 -15.30 9.69
CA VAL A 202 9.64 -16.17 8.60
C VAL A 202 10.98 -15.68 8.05
N VAL A 203 11.26 -14.40 8.19
CA VAL A 203 12.56 -13.78 7.89
C VAL A 203 12.87 -12.81 9.02
N ASP A 204 14.08 -12.90 9.56
CA ASP A 204 14.59 -12.02 10.61
C ASP A 204 15.92 -11.41 10.16
N LEU A 205 15.93 -10.10 9.98
CA LEU A 205 17.10 -9.30 9.58
C LEU A 205 17.55 -8.36 10.70
N THR A 206 17.15 -8.61 11.96
CA THR A 206 17.49 -7.73 13.08
C THR A 206 19.00 -7.62 13.33
N SER A 207 19.78 -8.62 12.95
CA SER A 207 21.25 -8.61 12.99
C SER A 207 21.92 -7.87 11.84
N GLU A 208 21.17 -7.59 10.76
CA GLU A 208 21.72 -7.01 9.55
C GLU A 208 21.76 -5.48 9.63
N ASP A 209 22.85 -4.91 9.11
CA ASP A 209 23.00 -3.46 8.92
C ASP A 209 22.36 -3.09 7.57
N VAL A 210 21.04 -2.92 7.62
CA VAL A 210 20.15 -2.56 6.50
C VAL A 210 19.58 -1.17 6.73
#